data_AF-A0A2M6Y309-F1
#
_entry.id   AF-A0A2M6Y309-F1
#
_cell.length_a   1.000
_cell.length_b   1.000
_cell.length_c   1.000
_cell.angle_alpha   90.00
_cell.angle_beta   90.00
_cell.angle_gamma   90.00
#
_symmetry.space_group_name_H-M   'P 1'
#
loop_
_entity.id
_entity.type
_entity.pdbx_description
1 polymer ?
#
loop_
_entity_poly.entity_id
_entity_poly.type
_entity_poly.pdbx_seq_one_letter_code
_entity_poly.pdbx_strand_id
1 'polypeptide(L)'
;MKILFDAAAQTLLMFGHNNLGGKTGFIAVLHTWDQKLNAHFHLHCLVPAGALSENNERWIDTPDNFLFPVRALALVFRGKYLDFLLQAFADCELIFPGQAAQFQTQTGFSGLLARLRQKRWVVYAKPPFGGPEKVLDYLGRYTHRVAISNNRILNVENGNVTFAFRDRGDGDKRDIMT
;
A
#
# COMPACT_ATOMS: atom_id res chain seq x y z
N MET A 1 -10.23 -4.44 6.38
CA MET A 1 -8.88 -3.80 6.26
C MET A 1 -7.74 -4.70 6.72
N LYS A 2 -7.96 -5.62 7.68
CA LYS A 2 -6.98 -6.61 8.15
C LYS A 2 -6.21 -7.35 7.04
N ILE A 3 -6.91 -7.87 6.03
CA ILE A 3 -6.31 -8.60 4.90
C ILE A 3 -5.18 -7.82 4.20
N LEU A 4 -5.36 -6.51 3.99
CA LEU A 4 -4.37 -5.66 3.33
C LEU A 4 -3.08 -5.56 4.16
N PHE A 5 -3.22 -5.35 5.47
CA PHE A 5 -2.10 -5.27 6.40
C PHE A 5 -1.41 -6.63 6.56
N ASP A 6 -2.16 -7.72 6.73
CA ASP A 6 -1.59 -9.06 6.90
C ASP A 6 -0.82 -9.50 5.66
N ALA A 7 -1.37 -9.28 4.46
CA ALA A 7 -0.70 -9.58 3.21
C ALA A 7 0.62 -8.81 3.08
N ALA A 8 0.62 -7.51 3.39
CA ALA A 8 1.82 -6.68 3.32
C ALA A 8 2.86 -7.10 4.38
N ALA A 9 2.42 -7.30 5.62
CA ALA A 9 3.28 -7.71 6.74
C ALA A 9 3.95 -9.05 6.46
N GLN A 10 3.17 -10.07 6.09
CA GLN A 10 3.72 -11.38 5.76
C GLN A 10 4.63 -11.36 4.53
N THR A 11 4.36 -10.49 3.55
CA THR A 11 5.26 -10.32 2.40
C THR A 11 6.60 -9.75 2.87
N LEU A 12 6.60 -8.66 3.63
CA LEU A 12 7.82 -8.02 4.10
C LEU A 12 8.64 -8.92 5.03
N LEU A 13 7.98 -9.63 5.96
CA LEU A 13 8.65 -10.58 6.85
C LEU A 13 9.28 -11.74 6.08
N MET A 14 8.58 -12.30 5.09
CA MET A 14 9.11 -13.35 4.23
C MET A 14 10.36 -12.89 3.48
N PHE A 15 10.36 -11.65 2.96
CA PHE A 15 11.51 -11.10 2.27
C PHE A 15 12.67 -10.77 3.22
N GLY A 16 12.39 -10.28 4.43
CA GLY A 16 13.42 -10.14 5.47
C GLY A 16 14.14 -11.47 5.71
N HIS A 17 13.36 -12.53 5.94
CA HIS A 17 13.91 -13.86 6.19
C HIS A 17 14.70 -14.40 4.98
N ASN A 18 14.07 -14.44 3.81
CA ASN A 18 14.64 -15.10 2.62
C ASN A 18 15.77 -14.31 1.95
N ASN A 19 15.75 -12.98 2.02
CA ASN A 19 16.70 -12.14 1.31
C ASN A 19 17.79 -11.58 2.23
N LEU A 20 17.50 -11.35 3.52
CA LEU A 20 18.44 -10.78 4.48
C LEU A 20 18.91 -11.78 5.54
N GLY A 21 18.24 -12.93 5.69
CA GLY A 21 18.56 -13.92 6.71
C GLY A 21 18.16 -13.48 8.13
N GLY A 22 17.12 -12.66 8.25
CA GLY A 22 16.65 -12.19 9.55
C GLY A 22 15.26 -11.54 9.53
N LYS A 23 14.83 -11.02 10.68
CA LYS A 23 13.54 -10.36 10.86
C LYS A 23 13.64 -8.86 10.59
N THR A 24 13.01 -8.40 9.51
CA THR A 24 12.81 -6.97 9.25
C THR A 24 11.68 -6.39 10.10
N GLY A 25 11.81 -5.12 10.49
CA GLY A 25 10.71 -4.31 11.01
C GLY A 25 10.02 -3.51 9.89
N PHE A 26 8.87 -2.89 10.18
CA PHE A 26 8.25 -1.90 9.29
C PHE A 26 7.15 -1.12 10.01
N ILE A 27 6.85 0.08 9.51
CA ILE A 27 5.65 0.86 9.84
C ILE A 27 4.78 0.89 8.59
N ALA A 28 3.49 0.55 8.70
CA ALA A 28 2.54 0.58 7.61
C ALA A 28 1.41 1.58 7.89
N VAL A 29 1.17 2.50 6.95
CA VAL A 29 0.12 3.52 7.05
C VAL A 29 -0.87 3.34 5.90
N LEU A 30 -2.16 3.28 6.22
CA LEU A 30 -3.23 3.13 5.25
C LEU A 30 -3.62 4.47 4.63
N HIS A 31 -3.71 4.48 3.31
CA HIS A 31 -4.23 5.57 2.51
C HIS A 31 -5.41 5.07 1.70
N THR A 32 -6.50 5.84 1.66
CA THR A 32 -7.77 5.41 1.07
C THR A 32 -8.22 6.27 -0.12
N TRP A 33 -7.45 7.30 -0.47
CA TRP A 33 -7.76 8.24 -1.56
C TRP A 33 -6.60 8.48 -2.50
N ASP A 34 -6.93 8.76 -3.77
CA ASP A 34 -5.97 9.31 -4.74
C ASP A 34 -5.92 10.85 -4.66
N GLN A 35 -5.15 11.47 -5.54
CA GLN A 35 -5.06 12.93 -5.57
C GLN A 35 -6.38 13.61 -5.97
N LYS A 36 -7.26 12.94 -6.71
CA LYS A 36 -8.60 13.41 -7.09
C LYS A 36 -9.65 13.04 -6.02
N LEU A 37 -9.25 12.54 -4.85
CA LEU A 37 -10.13 12.07 -3.78
C LEU A 37 -11.03 10.88 -4.17
N ASN A 38 -10.69 10.15 -5.23
CA ASN A 38 -11.34 8.87 -5.54
C ASN A 38 -10.82 7.77 -4.61
N ALA A 39 -11.63 6.73 -4.40
CA ALA A 39 -11.25 5.57 -3.62
C ALA A 39 -9.98 4.89 -4.17
N HIS A 40 -8.92 4.87 -3.37
CA HIS A 40 -7.63 4.28 -3.72
C HIS A 40 -6.93 3.73 -2.47
N PHE A 41 -7.28 2.50 -2.10
CA PHE A 41 -6.77 1.84 -0.90
C PHE A 41 -5.37 1.27 -1.13
N HIS A 42 -4.38 1.77 -0.39
CA HIS A 42 -2.99 1.31 -0.47
C HIS A 42 -2.26 1.55 0.86
N LEU A 43 -1.13 0.84 1.05
CA LEU A 43 -0.27 1.01 2.21
C LEU A 43 1.02 1.73 1.82
N HIS A 44 1.42 2.69 2.64
CA HIS A 44 2.78 3.21 2.67
C HIS A 44 3.56 2.48 3.75
N CYS A 45 4.59 1.75 3.35
CA CYS A 45 5.45 1.03 4.28
C CYS A 45 6.81 1.73 4.37
N LEU A 46 7.23 2.06 5.60
CA LEU A 46 8.61 2.41 5.92
C LEU A 46 9.29 1.15 6.46
N VAL A 47 10.39 0.75 5.81
CA VAL A 47 11.12 -0.49 6.12
C VAL A 47 12.58 -0.10 6.35
N PRO A 48 13.23 -0.55 7.44
CA PRO A 48 14.64 -0.30 7.64
C PRO A 48 15.47 -1.02 6.57
N ALA A 49 16.66 -0.49 6.29
CA ALA A 49 17.60 -1.06 5.32
C ALA A 49 18.40 -2.22 5.94
N GLY A 50 17.69 -3.21 6.50
CA GLY A 50 18.29 -4.38 7.11
C GLY A 50 17.31 -5.18 7.94
N ALA A 51 17.83 -6.18 8.62
CA ALA A 51 17.06 -7.07 9.48
C ALA A 51 17.84 -7.40 10.75
N LEU A 52 17.12 -7.72 11.81
CA LEU A 52 17.71 -8.31 13.00
C LEU A 52 17.92 -9.82 12.75
N SER A 53 19.07 -10.38 13.12
CA SER A 53 19.32 -11.81 12.96
C SER A 53 18.26 -12.65 13.67
N GLU A 54 18.02 -13.89 13.21
CA GLU A 54 16.98 -14.78 13.78
C GLU A 54 17.12 -15.02 15.29
N ASN A 55 18.36 -15.02 15.79
CA ASN A 55 18.66 -15.14 17.21
C ASN A 55 18.63 -13.81 17.99
N ASN A 56 18.29 -12.70 17.32
CA ASN A 56 18.22 -11.34 17.87
C ASN A 56 19.54 -10.74 18.38
N GLU A 57 20.69 -11.32 18.00
CA GLU A 57 22.00 -10.90 18.54
C GLU A 57 22.69 -9.80 17.72
N ARG A 58 22.40 -9.70 16.42
CA ARG A 58 23.08 -8.72 15.54
C ARG A 58 22.19 -8.16 14.46
N TRP A 59 22.53 -6.95 14.03
CA TRP A 59 21.94 -6.33 12.85
C TRP A 59 22.61 -6.85 11.56
N ILE A 60 21.81 -7.04 10.51
CA ILE A 60 22.21 -7.44 9.17
C ILE A 60 21.83 -6.32 8.20
N ASP A 61 22.82 -5.59 7.72
CA ASP A 61 22.63 -4.47 6.78
C ASP A 61 22.30 -4.94 5.36
N THR A 62 21.62 -4.09 4.59
CA THR A 62 21.46 -4.27 3.14
C THR A 62 22.41 -3.38 2.35
N PRO A 63 22.72 -3.72 1.09
CA PRO A 63 23.37 -2.78 0.18
C PRO A 63 22.56 -1.47 0.03
N ASP A 64 23.26 -0.34 -0.06
CA ASP A 64 22.70 1.02 0.02
C ASP A 64 21.53 1.33 -0.93
N ASN A 65 21.45 0.64 -2.07
CA ASN A 65 20.53 0.98 -3.15
C ASN A 65 19.40 -0.03 -3.38
N PHE A 66 19.35 -1.12 -2.62
CA PHE A 66 18.44 -2.21 -2.96
C PHE A 66 18.05 -3.05 -1.74
N LEU A 67 16.83 -2.80 -1.24
CA LEU A 67 16.26 -3.60 -0.16
C LEU A 67 15.68 -4.91 -0.70
N PHE A 68 14.67 -4.83 -1.59
CA PHE A 68 13.99 -6.01 -2.13
C PHE A 68 13.61 -5.83 -3.62
N PRO A 69 13.56 -6.93 -4.40
CA PRO A 69 13.06 -6.90 -5.77
C PRO A 69 11.55 -6.58 -5.82
N VAL A 70 11.19 -5.37 -6.27
CA VAL A 70 9.80 -4.87 -6.31
C VAL A 70 8.84 -5.73 -7.10
N ARG A 71 9.30 -6.37 -8.18
CA ARG A 71 8.47 -7.29 -8.98
C ARG A 71 8.11 -8.54 -8.19
N ALA A 72 9.07 -9.11 -7.46
CA ALA A 72 8.83 -10.26 -6.61
C ALA A 72 7.92 -9.89 -5.43
N LEU A 73 8.15 -8.74 -4.78
CA LEU A 73 7.27 -8.22 -3.74
C LEU A 73 5.83 -8.12 -4.23
N ALA A 74 5.60 -7.52 -5.41
CA ALA A 74 4.25 -7.38 -5.96
C ALA A 74 3.57 -8.73 -6.23
N LEU A 75 4.32 -9.73 -6.73
CA LEU A 75 3.81 -11.08 -6.99
C LEU A 75 3.43 -11.80 -5.70
N VAL A 76 4.32 -11.78 -4.68
CA VAL A 76 4.10 -12.44 -3.40
C VAL A 76 2.97 -11.76 -2.62
N PHE A 77 2.97 -10.42 -2.58
CA PHE A 77 1.89 -9.65 -1.98
C PHE A 77 0.53 -9.97 -2.60
N ARG A 78 0.46 -9.99 -3.94
CA ARG A 78 -0.76 -10.40 -4.65
C ARG A 78 -1.20 -11.81 -4.25
N GLY A 79 -0.29 -12.77 -4.25
CA GLY A 79 -0.60 -14.16 -3.86
C GLY A 79 -1.20 -14.21 -2.46
N LYS A 80 -0.50 -13.64 -1.47
CA LYS A 80 -0.96 -13.61 -0.07
C LYS A 80 -2.30 -12.89 0.09
N TYR A 81 -2.48 -11.75 -0.56
CA TYR A 81 -3.73 -10.99 -0.48
C TYR A 81 -4.91 -11.79 -1.04
N LEU A 82 -4.72 -12.47 -2.17
CA LEU A 82 -5.77 -13.28 -2.77
C LEU A 82 -6.06 -14.56 -1.98
N ASP A 83 -5.06 -15.17 -1.35
CA ASP A 83 -5.26 -16.31 -0.47
C ASP A 83 -6.05 -15.91 0.79
N PHE A 84 -5.72 -14.77 1.41
CA PHE A 84 -6.51 -14.25 2.53
C PHE A 84 -7.93 -13.88 2.13
N LEU A 85 -8.14 -13.31 0.95
CA LEU A 85 -9.48 -13.07 0.43
C LEU A 85 -10.25 -14.37 0.23
N LEU A 86 -9.60 -15.41 -0.31
CA LEU A 86 -10.22 -16.71 -0.52
C LEU A 86 -10.63 -17.36 0.81
N GLN A 87 -9.76 -17.30 1.81
CA GLN A 87 -10.04 -17.80 3.15
C GLN A 87 -11.21 -17.05 3.80
N ALA A 88 -11.18 -15.72 3.79
CA ALA A 88 -12.27 -14.91 4.34
C ALA A 88 -13.62 -15.14 3.65
N PHE A 89 -13.60 -15.47 2.35
CA PHE A 89 -14.81 -15.89 1.64
C PHE A 89 -15.33 -17.24 2.11
N ALA A 90 -14.45 -18.24 2.24
CA ALA A 90 -14.80 -19.58 2.72
C ALA A 90 -15.34 -19.54 4.17
N ASP A 91 -14.83 -18.63 4.99
CA ASP A 91 -15.23 -18.43 6.38
C ASP A 91 -16.46 -17.51 6.53
N CYS A 92 -17.07 -17.06 5.42
CA CYS A 92 -18.22 -16.15 5.40
C CYS A 92 -17.97 -14.80 6.11
N GLU A 93 -16.73 -14.32 6.16
CA GLU A 93 -16.36 -13.06 6.81
C GLU A 93 -16.49 -11.83 5.89
N LEU A 94 -16.66 -12.05 4.58
CA LEU A 94 -16.77 -10.98 3.60
C LEU A 94 -18.22 -10.47 3.47
N ILE A 95 -18.37 -9.15 3.47
CA ILE A 95 -19.63 -8.48 3.16
C ILE A 95 -19.63 -7.97 1.72
N PHE A 96 -20.77 -8.13 1.04
CA PHE A 96 -20.92 -7.79 -0.38
C PHE A 96 -22.09 -6.80 -0.59
N PRO A 97 -21.93 -5.52 -0.19
CA PRO A 97 -23.01 -4.55 -0.29
C PRO A 97 -23.26 -4.07 -1.73
N GLY A 98 -24.52 -3.72 -2.03
CA GLY A 98 -24.91 -3.07 -3.29
C GLY A 98 -24.47 -3.86 -4.53
N GLN A 99 -23.76 -3.21 -5.44
CA GLN A 99 -23.28 -3.84 -6.68
C GLN A 99 -22.32 -5.02 -6.43
N ALA A 100 -21.70 -5.11 -5.25
CA ALA A 100 -20.82 -6.22 -4.92
C ALA A 100 -21.57 -7.52 -4.61
N ALA A 101 -22.89 -7.49 -4.39
CA ALA A 101 -23.71 -8.66 -4.07
C ALA A 101 -23.54 -9.82 -5.06
N GLN A 102 -23.29 -9.50 -6.34
CA GLN A 102 -23.02 -10.51 -7.39
C GLN A 102 -21.82 -11.42 -7.07
N PHE A 103 -20.86 -10.93 -6.27
CA PHE A 103 -19.65 -11.67 -5.89
C PHE A 103 -19.83 -12.53 -4.63
N GLN A 104 -21.00 -12.51 -3.98
CA GLN A 104 -21.26 -13.36 -2.82
C GLN A 104 -21.42 -14.84 -3.20
N THR A 105 -21.79 -15.14 -4.44
CA THR A 105 -21.91 -16.52 -4.93
C THR A 105 -20.53 -17.12 -5.21
N GLN A 106 -20.39 -18.44 -5.10
CA GLN A 106 -19.14 -19.15 -5.42
C GLN A 106 -18.62 -18.80 -6.84
N THR A 107 -19.53 -18.78 -7.82
CA THR A 107 -19.20 -18.45 -9.22
C THR A 107 -18.76 -16.99 -9.36
N GLY A 108 -19.50 -16.06 -8.77
CA GLY A 108 -19.18 -14.63 -8.79
C GLY A 108 -17.83 -14.34 -8.14
N PHE A 109 -17.58 -14.91 -6.97
CA PHE A 109 -16.32 -14.73 -6.25
C PHE A 109 -15.13 -15.33 -7.00
N SER A 110 -15.29 -16.54 -7.56
CA SER A 110 -14.26 -17.18 -8.38
C SER A 110 -13.92 -16.34 -9.62
N GLY A 111 -14.93 -15.74 -10.26
CA GLY A 111 -14.76 -14.79 -11.36
C GLY A 111 -14.03 -13.51 -10.94
N LEU A 112 -14.35 -12.98 -9.76
CA LEU A 112 -13.64 -11.83 -9.19
C LEU A 112 -12.15 -12.16 -8.96
N LEU A 113 -11.83 -13.29 -8.32
CA LEU A 113 -10.46 -13.71 -8.09
C LEU A 113 -9.69 -13.91 -9.40
N ALA A 114 -10.31 -14.53 -10.41
CA ALA A 114 -9.70 -14.70 -11.73
C ALA A 114 -9.32 -13.33 -12.35
N ARG A 115 -10.22 -12.35 -12.28
CA ARG A 115 -9.95 -10.98 -12.74
C ARG A 115 -8.80 -10.33 -11.96
N LEU A 116 -8.78 -10.47 -10.63
CA LEU A 116 -7.75 -9.89 -9.78
C LEU A 116 -6.36 -10.52 -10.02
N ARG A 117 -6.30 -11.82 -10.34
CA ARG A 117 -5.05 -12.51 -10.71
C ARG A 117 -4.44 -11.98 -12.01
N GLN A 118 -5.28 -11.63 -12.99
CA GLN A 118 -4.83 -11.09 -14.28
C GLN A 118 -4.39 -9.63 -14.20
N LYS A 119 -4.84 -8.87 -13.19
CA LYS A 119 -4.37 -7.50 -13.00
C LYS A 119 -2.87 -7.50 -12.66
N ARG A 120 -2.17 -6.49 -13.18
CA ARG A 120 -0.80 -6.19 -12.77
C ARG A 120 -0.85 -5.45 -11.43
N TRP A 121 -0.37 -6.10 -10.39
CA TRP A 121 -0.22 -5.48 -9.07
C TRP A 121 1.09 -4.70 -9.05
N VAL A 122 1.06 -3.51 -8.46
CA VAL A 122 2.20 -2.60 -8.43
C VAL A 122 2.63 -2.41 -6.99
N VAL A 123 3.89 -2.74 -6.72
CA VAL A 123 4.61 -2.32 -5.52
C VAL A 123 5.74 -1.42 -5.99
N TYR A 124 5.94 -0.33 -5.29
CA TYR A 124 7.03 0.59 -5.53
C TYR A 124 7.88 0.70 -4.26
N ALA A 125 9.19 0.58 -4.43
CA ALA A 125 10.16 0.78 -3.36
C ALA A 125 11.24 1.74 -3.85
N LYS A 126 11.72 2.59 -2.95
CA LYS A 126 12.81 3.53 -3.21
C LYS A 126 13.65 3.68 -1.94
N PRO A 127 14.96 3.95 -2.07
CA PRO A 127 15.77 4.31 -0.91
C PRO A 127 15.27 5.63 -0.29
N PRO A 128 15.41 5.80 1.04
CA PRO A 128 15.10 7.07 1.69
C PRO A 128 16.08 8.16 1.23
N PHE A 129 15.55 9.33 0.90
CA PHE A 129 16.38 10.50 0.58
C PHE A 129 16.62 11.31 1.85
N GLY A 130 17.89 11.53 2.23
CA GLY A 130 18.25 12.63 3.13
C GLY A 130 18.07 12.40 4.64
N GLY A 131 18.31 11.18 5.14
CA GLY A 131 18.52 10.92 6.57
C GLY A 131 17.26 10.90 7.46
N PRO A 132 17.43 10.78 8.79
CA PRO A 132 16.34 10.55 9.75
C PRO A 132 15.25 11.63 9.75
N GLU A 133 15.62 12.90 9.58
CA GLU A 133 14.67 14.02 9.53
C GLU A 133 13.69 13.90 8.37
N LYS A 134 14.16 13.45 7.20
CA LYS A 134 13.30 13.23 6.03
C LYS A 134 12.40 12.03 6.21
N VAL A 135 12.84 11.02 6.93
CA VAL A 135 12.01 9.87 7.31
C VAL A 135 10.88 10.32 8.25
N LEU A 136 11.17 11.21 9.20
CA LEU A 136 10.17 11.79 10.10
C LEU A 136 9.19 12.71 9.36
N ASP A 137 9.68 13.60 8.50
CA ASP A 137 8.82 14.46 7.66
C ASP A 137 7.93 13.64 6.72
N TYR A 138 8.47 12.55 6.14
CA TYR A 138 7.68 11.57 5.40
C TYR A 138 6.57 11.04 6.32
N LEU A 139 6.91 10.38 7.43
CA LEU A 139 5.93 9.77 8.33
C LEU A 139 4.86 10.76 8.81
N GLY A 140 5.25 11.97 9.19
CA GLY A 140 4.33 13.02 9.64
C GLY A 140 3.28 13.39 8.59
N ARG A 141 3.65 13.43 7.30
CA ARG A 141 2.70 13.70 6.22
C ARG A 141 1.69 12.58 6.05
N TYR A 142 2.12 11.32 6.12
CA TYR A 142 1.24 10.16 5.93
C TYR A 142 0.33 9.92 7.15
N THR A 143 0.75 10.29 8.36
CA THR A 143 -0.07 10.14 9.57
C THR A 143 -1.03 11.30 9.84
N HIS A 144 -0.68 12.55 9.45
CA HIS A 144 -1.47 13.74 9.80
C HIS A 144 -2.20 14.41 8.61
N ARG A 145 -1.89 14.05 7.36
CA ARG A 145 -2.48 14.69 6.16
C ARG A 145 -3.18 13.66 5.27
N VAL A 146 -4.31 13.15 5.76
CA VAL A 146 -4.88 11.88 5.28
C VAL A 146 -5.70 12.02 3.98
N ALA A 147 -6.41 13.14 3.78
CA ALA A 147 -7.27 13.34 2.60
C ALA A 147 -6.67 14.32 1.58
N ILE A 148 -6.38 15.55 2.00
CA ILE A 148 -5.81 16.59 1.15
C ILE A 148 -4.86 17.48 1.95
N SER A 149 -3.78 17.96 1.33
CA SER A 149 -2.89 18.91 1.97
C SER A 149 -3.39 20.35 1.80
N ASN A 150 -3.23 21.19 2.83
CA ASN A 150 -3.70 22.58 2.80
C ASN A 150 -3.20 23.36 1.57
N ASN A 151 -1.94 23.15 1.15
CA ASN A 151 -1.36 23.84 -0.01
C ASN A 151 -2.03 23.47 -1.35
N ARG A 152 -2.86 22.42 -1.38
CA ARG A 152 -3.66 22.06 -2.57
C ARG A 152 -5.01 22.77 -2.58
N ILE A 153 -5.52 23.23 -1.44
CA ILE A 153 -6.78 23.97 -1.36
C ILE A 153 -6.54 25.37 -1.92
N LEU A 154 -7.31 25.74 -2.94
CA LEU A 154 -7.23 27.03 -3.62
C LEU A 154 -8.36 27.97 -3.20
N ASN A 155 -9.57 27.43 -3.00
CA ASN A 155 -10.73 28.20 -2.56
C ASN A 155 -11.70 27.33 -1.75
N VAL A 156 -12.44 27.95 -0.83
CA VAL A 156 -13.54 27.32 -0.06
C VAL A 156 -14.68 28.32 0.01
N GLU A 157 -15.71 28.13 -0.82
CA GLU A 157 -16.84 29.04 -0.93
C GLU A 157 -18.13 28.26 -1.16
N ASN A 158 -19.23 28.71 -0.53
CA ASN A 158 -20.57 28.17 -0.74
C ASN A 158 -20.67 26.64 -0.57
N GLY A 159 -19.91 26.07 0.36
CA GLY A 159 -19.88 24.62 0.62
C GLY A 159 -19.04 23.82 -0.39
N ASN A 160 -18.40 24.46 -1.36
CA ASN A 160 -17.52 23.82 -2.34
C ASN A 160 -16.05 24.06 -1.98
N VAL A 161 -15.18 23.09 -2.30
CA VAL A 161 -13.74 23.18 -2.08
C VAL A 161 -13.03 23.00 -3.41
N THR A 162 -12.39 24.06 -3.90
CA THR A 162 -11.57 24.01 -5.12
C THR A 162 -10.14 23.68 -4.76
N PHE A 163 -9.55 22.69 -5.42
CA PHE A 163 -8.18 22.27 -5.14
C PHE A 163 -7.39 21.85 -6.38
N ALA A 164 -6.08 22.01 -6.31
CA ALA A 164 -5.16 21.58 -7.35
C ALA A 164 -4.80 20.09 -7.22
N PHE A 165 -4.71 19.38 -8.34
CA PHE A 165 -4.18 18.01 -8.44
C PHE A 165 -3.14 17.93 -9.57
N ARG A 166 -2.40 16.81 -9.66
CA ARG A 166 -1.55 16.52 -10.83
C ARG A 166 -2.22 15.45 -11.69
N ASP A 167 -2.43 15.75 -12.96
CA ASP A 167 -2.99 14.75 -13.88
C ASP A 167 -1.88 13.82 -14.39
N ARG A 168 -1.83 12.62 -13.84
CA ARG A 168 -0.86 11.60 -14.27
C ARG A 168 -1.11 11.09 -15.70
N GLY A 169 -2.31 11.28 -16.24
CA GLY A 169 -2.67 10.96 -17.62
C GLY A 169 -2.25 12.03 -18.62
N ASP A 170 -2.05 13.27 -18.16
CA ASP A 170 -1.56 14.41 -18.96
C ASP A 170 -0.20 14.93 -18.44
N GLY A 171 0.76 14.01 -18.28
CA GLY A 171 2.15 14.37 -18.01
C GLY A 171 2.43 15.06 -16.68
N ASP A 172 1.66 14.75 -15.63
CA ASP A 172 1.76 15.36 -14.29
C ASP A 172 1.47 16.88 -14.26
N LYS A 173 0.75 17.41 -15.27
CA LYS A 173 0.32 18.81 -15.28
C LYS A 173 -0.55 19.12 -14.07
N ARG A 174 -0.37 20.32 -13.53
CA ARG A 174 -1.19 20.82 -12.42
C ARG A 174 -2.52 21.32 -12.98
N ASP A 175 -3.61 20.73 -12.50
CA ASP A 175 -4.98 21.06 -12.89
C ASP A 175 -5.85 21.26 -11.64
N ILE A 176 -7.08 21.73 -11.81
CA ILE A 176 -7.98 22.20 -10.74
C ILE A 176 -9.29 21.42 -10.80
N MET A 177 -9.78 21.03 -9.62
CA MET A 177 -11.09 20.40 -9.47
C MET A 177 -11.84 21.09 -8.31
N THR A 178 -13.17 21.08 -8.39
CA THR A 178 -14.09 21.54 -7.35
C THR A 178 -14.98 20.39 -6.91
#